data_AF-A0A2E7MDL1-F1
#
_entry.id   AF-A0A2E7MDL1-F1
#
_cell.length_a   1.000
_cell.length_b   1.000
_cell.length_c   1.000
_cell.angle_alpha   90.00
_cell.angle_beta   90.00
_cell.angle_gamma   90.00
#
_symmetry.space_group_name_H-M   'P 1'
#
loop_
_entity.id
_entity.type
_entity.pdbx_description
1 polymer ?
#
loop_
_entity_poly.entity_id
_entity_poly.type
_entity_poly.pdbx_seq_one_letter_code
_entity_poly.pdbx_strand_id
1 'polypeptide(L)'
;MNSWLKKITVDYDEMRPSSMIIMGPPGVGKSSLAGNIPGAVAMPFTQENSFALLKKSGAVPSDLAILPAPQTWDQALEMIEELTTGKHSYKCLVIDTLSCLENLCHTSVCNREFHGDWGDRGFQAYHRGYEISLADWREML
;
A
#
# COMPACT_ATOMS: atom_id res chain seq x y z
N MET A 1 -21.54 35.81 -7.52
CA MET A 1 -20.28 35.04 -7.39
C MET A 1 -20.43 34.09 -6.20
N ASN A 2 -20.34 32.77 -6.42
CA ASN A 2 -20.71 31.79 -5.41
C ASN A 2 -19.82 31.89 -4.15
N SER A 3 -20.45 32.05 -2.98
CA SER A 3 -19.82 32.32 -1.68
C SER A 3 -18.75 31.28 -1.28
N TRP A 4 -18.86 30.05 -1.78
CA TRP A 4 -17.92 28.97 -1.46
C TRP A 4 -16.57 29.07 -2.16
N LEU A 5 -16.45 29.80 -3.29
CA LEU A 5 -15.17 29.96 -3.99
C LEU A 5 -14.12 30.68 -3.13
N LYS A 6 -14.56 31.52 -2.18
CA LYS A 6 -13.69 32.22 -1.22
C LYS A 6 -13.19 31.31 -0.09
N LYS A 7 -13.72 30.09 0.03
CA LYS A 7 -13.33 29.09 1.04
C LYS A 7 -12.31 28.08 0.51
N ILE A 8 -11.90 28.18 -0.76
CA ILE A 8 -10.80 27.38 -1.29
C ILE A 8 -9.52 27.86 -0.61
N THR A 9 -8.86 26.97 0.11
CA THR A 9 -7.59 27.22 0.79
C THR A 9 -6.52 26.26 0.26
N VAL A 10 -5.27 26.71 0.25
CA VAL A 10 -4.09 25.87 0.01
C VAL A 10 -3.47 25.38 1.31
N ASP A 11 -3.87 25.99 2.44
CA ASP A 11 -3.41 25.65 3.78
C ASP A 11 -4.37 24.64 4.41
N TYR A 12 -3.80 23.51 4.82
CA TYR A 12 -4.49 22.46 5.56
C TYR A 12 -3.81 22.32 6.94
N ASP A 13 -4.55 22.56 8.02
CA ASP A 13 -4.02 22.63 9.39
C ASP A 13 -3.55 21.26 9.94
N GLU A 14 -3.97 20.16 9.31
CA GLU A 14 -3.52 18.81 9.67
C GLU A 14 -2.49 18.28 8.67
N MET A 15 -1.25 18.12 9.14
CA MET A 15 -0.15 17.52 8.39
C MET A 15 -0.29 16.00 8.34
N ARG A 16 -1.30 15.49 7.64
CA ARG A 16 -1.43 14.05 7.33
C ARG A 16 -0.75 13.75 6.00
N PRO A 17 -0.04 12.62 5.87
CA PRO A 17 0.43 12.15 4.56
C PRO A 17 -0.76 12.00 3.61
N SER A 18 -0.63 12.49 2.38
CA SER A 18 -1.64 12.26 1.35
C SER A 18 -1.64 10.79 0.91
N SER A 19 -2.80 10.13 0.99
CA SER A 19 -2.99 8.79 0.43
C SER A 19 -3.62 8.86 -0.96
N MET A 20 -3.15 8.05 -1.89
CA MET A 20 -3.69 7.96 -3.26
C MET A 20 -3.86 6.50 -3.67
N ILE A 21 -5.01 6.18 -4.26
CA ILE A 21 -5.28 4.89 -4.88
C ILE A 21 -5.32 5.06 -6.39
N ILE A 22 -4.46 4.33 -7.11
CA ILE A 22 -4.37 4.36 -8.58
C ILE A 22 -4.89 3.03 -9.13
N MET A 23 -6.07 3.05 -9.74
CA MET A 23 -6.76 1.86 -10.27
C MET A 23 -6.92 1.94 -11.78
N GLY A 24 -6.85 0.80 -12.46
CA GLY A 24 -7.01 0.72 -13.91
C GLY A 24 -6.47 -0.58 -14.51
N PRO A 25 -6.75 -0.83 -15.79
CA PRO A 25 -6.36 -2.09 -16.46
C PRO A 25 -4.83 -2.27 -16.52
N PRO A 26 -4.33 -3.51 -16.72
CA PRO A 26 -2.91 -3.76 -16.94
C PRO A 26 -2.36 -2.90 -18.09
N GLY A 27 -1.13 -2.42 -17.96
CA GLY A 27 -0.46 -1.61 -19.00
C GLY A 27 -0.87 -0.14 -19.10
N VAL A 28 -1.87 0.34 -18.33
CA VAL A 28 -2.30 1.76 -18.37
C VAL A 28 -1.29 2.74 -17.76
N GLY A 29 -0.21 2.24 -17.14
CA GLY A 29 0.87 3.07 -16.59
C GLY A 29 0.77 3.37 -15.08
N LYS A 30 0.00 2.61 -14.30
CA LYS A 30 -0.15 2.81 -12.84
C LYS A 30 1.18 2.78 -12.08
N SER A 31 1.91 1.68 -12.23
CA SER A 31 3.21 1.46 -11.59
C SER A 31 4.26 2.46 -12.10
N SER A 32 4.20 2.83 -13.38
CA SER A 32 5.07 3.87 -13.95
C SER A 32 4.77 5.24 -13.32
N LEU A 33 3.51 5.62 -13.20
CA LEU A 33 3.10 6.88 -12.56
C LEU A 33 3.59 6.92 -11.11
N ALA A 34 3.34 5.85 -10.35
CA ALA A 34 3.75 5.79 -8.95
C ALA A 34 5.27 5.79 -8.78
N GLY A 35 6.01 5.03 -9.59
CA GLY A 35 7.48 4.97 -9.55
C GLY A 35 8.19 6.25 -9.99
N ASN A 36 7.50 7.18 -10.64
CA ASN A 36 8.05 8.50 -11.01
C ASN A 36 7.73 9.60 -9.98
N ILE A 37 7.04 9.29 -8.88
CA ILE A 37 6.83 10.26 -7.81
C ILE A 37 8.19 10.62 -7.19
N PRO A 38 8.56 11.91 -7.05
CA PRO A 38 9.83 12.31 -6.47
C PRO A 38 10.04 11.75 -5.05
N GLY A 39 11.18 11.11 -4.81
CA GLY A 39 11.49 10.49 -3.52
C GLY A 39 10.71 9.21 -3.22
N ALA A 40 10.13 8.57 -4.24
CA ALA A 40 9.43 7.30 -4.10
C ALA A 40 10.37 6.16 -3.66
N VAL A 41 9.84 5.28 -2.83
CA VAL A 41 10.34 3.95 -2.54
C VAL A 41 9.22 2.94 -2.78
N ALA A 42 9.51 1.89 -3.53
CA ALA A 42 8.52 0.88 -3.91
C ALA A 42 8.59 -0.35 -2.99
N MET A 43 7.44 -0.79 -2.48
CA MET A 43 7.23 -2.08 -1.85
C MET A 43 6.68 -3.05 -2.91
N PRO A 44 7.50 -3.97 -3.44
CA PRO A 44 7.03 -5.01 -4.33
C PRO A 44 6.46 -6.19 -3.53
N PHE A 45 5.74 -7.08 -4.21
CA PHE A 45 5.34 -8.37 -3.65
C PHE A 45 5.88 -9.51 -4.53
N THR A 46 6.06 -10.69 -3.96
CA THR A 46 6.64 -11.85 -4.68
C THR A 46 5.88 -12.19 -5.98
N GLN A 47 4.57 -11.93 -6.00
CA GLN A 47 3.69 -12.17 -7.14
C GLN A 47 3.75 -11.05 -8.20
N GLU A 48 4.32 -9.89 -7.86
CA GLU A 48 4.31 -8.67 -8.66
C GLU A 48 5.73 -8.08 -8.75
N ASN A 49 6.44 -8.36 -9.85
CA ASN A 49 7.80 -7.83 -10.09
C ASN A 49 7.83 -6.79 -11.23
N SER A 50 6.88 -5.86 -11.18
CA SER A 50 6.70 -4.84 -12.22
C SER A 50 7.88 -3.84 -12.26
N PHE A 51 8.40 -3.41 -11.11
CA PHE A 51 9.44 -2.37 -11.04
C PHE A 51 10.78 -2.78 -11.66
N ALA A 52 11.18 -4.05 -11.57
CA ALA A 52 12.41 -4.51 -12.22
C ALA A 52 12.34 -4.38 -13.75
N LEU A 53 11.19 -4.70 -14.35
CA LEU A 53 10.95 -4.55 -15.78
C LEU A 53 10.86 -3.07 -16.17
N LEU A 54 10.15 -2.26 -15.36
CA LEU A 54 10.01 -0.82 -15.62
C LEU A 54 11.35 -0.10 -15.60
N LYS A 55 12.23 -0.43 -14.65
CA LYS A 55 13.61 0.10 -14.62
C LYS A 55 14.38 -0.26 -15.88
N LYS A 56 14.32 -1.53 -16.32
CA LYS A 56 14.99 -1.98 -17.55
C LYS A 56 14.47 -1.27 -18.80
N SER A 57 13.18 -0.96 -18.84
CA SER A 57 12.56 -0.23 -19.95
C SER A 57 12.80 1.29 -19.94
N GLY A 58 13.33 1.84 -18.83
CA GLY A 58 13.45 3.29 -18.64
C GLY A 58 12.13 4.00 -18.34
N ALA A 59 11.06 3.26 -18.01
CA ALA A 59 9.74 3.82 -17.69
C ALA A 59 9.67 4.43 -16.27
N VAL A 60 10.63 4.10 -15.41
CA VAL A 60 10.83 4.68 -14.08
C VAL A 60 12.34 4.96 -13.88
N PRO A 61 12.72 5.83 -12.92
CA PRO A 61 14.12 6.09 -12.62
C PRO A 61 14.90 4.80 -12.32
N SER A 62 16.11 4.67 -12.86
CA SER A 62 16.94 3.48 -12.67
C SER A 62 17.35 3.28 -11.20
N ASP A 63 17.45 4.39 -10.46
CA ASP A 63 17.77 4.50 -9.04
C ASP A 63 16.54 4.45 -8.11
N LEU A 64 15.33 4.27 -8.63
CA LEU A 64 14.11 4.09 -7.81
C LEU A 64 14.35 3.05 -6.71
N ALA A 65 14.21 3.41 -5.43
CA ALA A 65 14.44 2.46 -4.35
C ALA A 65 13.34 1.39 -4.33
N ILE A 66 13.73 0.14 -4.07
CA ILE A 66 12.83 -1.01 -3.98
C ILE A 66 13.12 -1.72 -2.67
N LEU A 67 12.10 -1.86 -1.81
CA LEU A 67 12.17 -2.62 -0.57
C LEU A 67 12.23 -4.14 -0.85
N PRO A 68 12.71 -4.95 0.10
CA PRO A 68 12.42 -6.37 0.11
C PRO A 68 10.91 -6.62 0.07
N ALA A 69 10.47 -7.69 -0.59
CA ALA A 69 9.05 -8.06 -0.58
C ALA A 69 8.66 -8.63 0.79
N PRO A 70 7.69 -8.05 1.52
CA PRO A 70 7.24 -8.62 2.79
C PRO A 70 6.53 -9.96 2.54
N GLN A 71 6.76 -10.93 3.43
CA GLN A 71 6.15 -12.26 3.38
C GLN A 71 4.99 -12.41 4.37
N THR A 72 4.89 -11.50 5.35
CA THR A 72 3.81 -11.47 6.35
C THR A 72 3.28 -10.06 6.51
N TRP A 73 2.08 -9.94 7.09
CA TRP A 73 1.49 -8.65 7.42
C TRP A 73 2.38 -7.83 8.37
N ASP A 74 2.89 -8.47 9.43
CA ASP A 74 3.76 -7.82 10.41
C ASP A 74 5.05 -7.28 9.78
N GLN A 75 5.65 -8.01 8.83
CA GLN A 75 6.81 -7.51 8.08
C GLN A 75 6.46 -6.28 7.24
N ALA A 76 5.28 -6.24 6.65
CA ALA A 76 4.83 -5.06 5.90
C ALA A 76 4.64 -3.85 6.85
N LEU A 77 4.04 -4.06 8.03
CA LEU A 77 3.88 -3.03 9.05
C LEU A 77 5.22 -2.52 9.59
N GLU A 78 6.17 -3.42 9.88
CA GLU A 78 7.52 -3.07 10.33
C GLU A 78 8.24 -2.17 9.29
N MET A 79 8.13 -2.52 8.00
CA MET A 79 8.69 -1.69 6.93
C MET A 79 8.03 -0.31 6.84
N ILE A 80 6.70 -0.23 7.03
CA ILE A 80 5.96 1.04 7.04
C ILE A 80 6.35 1.88 8.25
N GLU A 81 6.50 1.27 9.42
CA GLU A 81 6.93 1.95 10.65
C GLU A 81 8.34 2.52 10.53
N GLU A 82 9.29 1.76 9.97
CA GLU A 82 10.66 2.23 9.72
C GLU A 82 10.68 3.38 8.70
N LEU A 83 9.82 3.35 7.67
CA LEU A 83 9.66 4.46 6.73
C LEU A 83 8.93 5.68 7.32
N THR A 84 8.27 5.52 8.46
CA THR A 84 7.54 6.59 9.14
C THR A 84 8.41 7.26 10.21
N THR A 85 9.22 6.48 10.92
CA THR A 85 9.95 6.92 12.11
C THR A 85 11.47 6.94 11.92
N GLY A 86 11.97 6.18 10.96
CA GLY A 86 13.39 6.02 10.66
C GLY A 86 14.01 7.25 9.97
N LYS A 87 15.35 7.21 9.83
CA LYS A 87 16.11 8.27 9.17
C LYS A 87 16.40 7.92 7.72
N HIS A 88 15.69 8.53 6.79
CA HIS A 88 15.91 8.37 5.35
C HIS A 88 15.48 9.61 4.55
N SER A 89 15.75 9.60 3.25
CA SER A 89 15.36 10.66 2.32
C SER A 89 14.04 10.41 1.58
N TYR A 90 13.47 9.19 1.65
CA TYR A 90 12.22 8.83 0.99
C TYR A 90 11.04 9.70 1.45
N LYS A 91 10.13 10.01 0.51
CA LYS A 91 8.98 10.91 0.71
C LYS A 91 7.65 10.29 0.29
N CYS A 92 7.67 9.17 -0.42
CA CYS A 92 6.48 8.48 -0.88
C CYS A 92 6.72 6.97 -0.84
N LEU A 93 5.83 6.24 -0.16
CA LEU A 93 5.77 4.79 -0.25
C LEU A 93 4.80 4.39 -1.37
N VAL A 94 5.29 3.59 -2.32
CA VAL A 94 4.48 3.01 -3.39
C VAL A 94 4.24 1.53 -3.07
N ILE A 95 2.99 1.15 -2.87
CA ILE A 95 2.59 -0.24 -2.62
C ILE A 95 2.02 -0.80 -3.93
N ASP A 96 2.75 -1.71 -4.58
CA ASP A 96 2.35 -2.31 -5.85
C ASP A 96 2.37 -3.86 -5.74
N THR A 97 1.26 -4.53 -5.42
CA THR A 97 -0.14 -4.07 -5.45
C THR A 97 -0.87 -4.15 -4.10
N LEU A 98 -1.92 -3.33 -3.95
CA LEU A 98 -2.79 -3.32 -2.77
C LEU A 98 -3.44 -4.70 -2.50
N SER A 99 -3.77 -5.46 -3.53
CA SER A 99 -4.37 -6.81 -3.37
C SER A 99 -3.39 -7.82 -2.78
N CYS A 100 -2.09 -7.71 -3.08
CA CYS A 100 -1.09 -8.56 -2.43
C CYS A 100 -0.96 -8.22 -0.94
N LEU A 101 -0.96 -6.93 -0.61
CA LEU A 101 -0.94 -6.47 0.78
C LEU A 101 -2.20 -6.92 1.55
N GLU A 102 -3.36 -6.84 0.91
CA GLU A 102 -4.64 -7.35 1.43
C GLU A 102 -4.58 -8.84 1.74
N ASN A 103 -3.99 -9.65 0.84
CA ASN A 103 -3.82 -11.07 1.09
C ASN A 103 -2.93 -11.36 2.31
N LEU A 104 -1.90 -10.55 2.57
CA LEU A 104 -1.08 -10.68 3.78
C LEU A 104 -1.90 -10.38 5.04
N CYS A 105 -2.68 -9.29 5.04
CA CYS A 105 -3.58 -8.94 6.14
C CYS A 105 -4.58 -10.07 6.41
N HIS A 106 -5.31 -10.51 5.39
CA HIS A 106 -6.31 -11.57 5.52
C HIS A 106 -5.70 -12.89 5.98
N THR A 107 -4.49 -13.23 5.51
CA THR A 107 -3.78 -14.43 5.97
C THR A 107 -3.40 -14.32 7.44
N SER A 108 -2.91 -13.16 7.89
CA SER A 108 -2.60 -12.91 9.30
C SER A 108 -3.85 -13.08 10.18
N VAL A 109 -4.95 -12.44 9.79
CA VAL A 109 -6.23 -12.51 10.50
C VAL A 109 -6.80 -13.94 10.49
N CYS A 110 -6.75 -14.64 9.36
CA CYS A 110 -7.20 -16.04 9.26
C CYS A 110 -6.44 -16.95 10.23
N ASN A 111 -5.11 -16.81 10.28
CA ASN A 111 -4.29 -17.61 11.19
C ASN A 111 -4.56 -17.27 12.67
N ARG A 112 -4.72 -15.98 12.98
CA ARG A 112 -4.92 -15.48 14.35
C ARG A 112 -6.29 -15.81 14.92
N GLU A 113 -7.36 -15.54 14.17
CA GLU A 113 -8.74 -15.57 14.66
C GLU A 113 -9.49 -16.85 14.30
N PHE A 114 -9.05 -17.53 13.24
CA PHE A 114 -9.75 -18.69 12.66
C PHE A 114 -8.86 -19.94 12.58
N HIS A 115 -7.67 -19.90 13.18
CA HIS A 115 -6.71 -21.02 13.19
C HIS A 115 -6.38 -21.55 11.78
N GLY A 116 -6.39 -20.67 10.78
CA GLY A 116 -6.13 -21.01 9.38
C GLY A 116 -7.33 -21.60 8.62
N ASP A 117 -8.53 -21.65 9.21
CA ASP A 117 -9.75 -22.06 8.51
C ASP A 117 -10.27 -20.92 7.62
N TRP A 118 -10.14 -21.09 6.30
CA TRP A 118 -10.65 -20.14 5.31
C TRP A 118 -12.11 -20.38 4.91
N GLY A 119 -12.71 -21.49 5.33
CA GLY A 119 -14.02 -21.93 4.83
C GLY A 119 -15.23 -21.26 5.50
N ASP A 120 -16.40 -21.85 5.27
CA ASP A 120 -17.72 -21.32 5.69
C ASP A 120 -17.94 -21.24 7.21
N ARG A 121 -17.02 -21.82 8.00
CA ARG A 121 -17.02 -21.73 9.48
C ARG A 121 -15.87 -20.88 10.02
N GLY A 122 -14.93 -20.51 9.15
CA GLY A 122 -13.75 -19.74 9.47
C GLY A 122 -13.82 -18.32 8.89
N PHE A 123 -12.76 -17.89 8.20
CA PHE A 123 -12.60 -16.53 7.69
C PHE A 123 -13.78 -16.06 6.81
N GLN A 124 -14.30 -16.94 5.94
CA GLN A 124 -15.40 -16.60 5.02
C GLN A 124 -16.78 -16.62 5.69
N ALA A 125 -16.91 -17.17 6.90
CA ALA A 125 -18.18 -17.32 7.60
C ALA A 125 -18.86 -15.96 7.79
N TYR A 126 -19.95 -15.73 7.06
CA TYR A 126 -20.73 -14.49 7.10
C TYR A 126 -19.87 -13.22 6.95
N HIS A 127 -18.82 -13.28 6.12
CA HIS A 127 -17.86 -12.19 5.91
C HIS A 127 -17.09 -11.72 7.17
N ARG A 128 -17.13 -12.47 8.27
CA ARG A 128 -16.53 -12.09 9.56
C ARG A 128 -15.03 -11.79 9.44
N GLY A 129 -14.28 -12.56 8.66
CA GLY A 129 -12.84 -12.35 8.49
C GLY A 129 -12.52 -10.98 7.89
N TYR A 130 -13.31 -10.54 6.90
CA TYR A 130 -13.15 -9.22 6.30
C TYR A 130 -13.48 -8.09 7.29
N GLU A 131 -14.51 -8.25 8.11
CA GLU A 131 -14.86 -7.26 9.14
C GLU A 131 -13.77 -7.11 10.20
N ILE A 132 -13.21 -8.23 10.67
CA ILE A 132 -12.11 -8.19 11.65
C ILE A 132 -10.87 -7.53 11.05
N SER A 133 -10.56 -7.83 9.77
CA SER A 133 -9.42 -7.26 9.06
C SER A 133 -9.46 -5.73 8.95
N LEU A 134 -10.63 -5.10 9.11
CA LEU A 134 -10.74 -3.63 9.12
C LEU A 134 -9.97 -2.99 10.27
N ALA A 135 -9.79 -3.68 11.40
CA ALA A 135 -9.00 -3.17 12.51
C ALA A 135 -7.52 -3.07 12.13
N ASP A 136 -6.96 -4.15 11.58
CA ASP A 136 -5.57 -4.21 11.10
C ASP A 136 -5.31 -3.15 10.01
N TRP A 137 -6.24 -2.96 9.06
CA TRP A 137 -6.13 -1.90 8.05
C TRP A 137 -6.15 -0.49 8.62
N ARG A 138 -6.90 -0.24 9.69
CA ARG A 138 -6.95 1.08 10.35
C ARG A 138 -5.70 1.38 11.16
N GLU A 139 -4.99 0.35 11.61
CA GLU A 139 -3.69 0.53 12.28
C GLU A 139 -2.62 0.97 11.28
N MET A 140 -2.70 0.50 10.03
CA MET A 140 -1.77 0.87 8.96
C MET A 140 -1.97 2.31 8.44
N LEU A 141 -3.19 2.87 8.51
CA LEU A 141 -3.60 4.15 7.90
C LEU A 141 -3.57 5.33 8.87
#